data_AF-E9FCG7-F1
#
_entry.id   AF-E9FCG7-F1
#
_cell.length_a   1.000
_cell.length_b   1.000
_cell.length_c   1.000
_cell.angle_alpha   90.00
_cell.angle_beta   90.00
_cell.angle_gamma   90.00
#
_symmetry.space_group_name_H-M   'P 1'
#
loop_
_entity.id
_entity.type
_entity.pdbx_description
1 polymer ?
#
loop_
_entity_poly.entity_id
_entity_poly.type
_entity_poly.pdbx_seq_one_letter_code
_entity_poly.pdbx_strand_id
1 'polypeptide(L)'
;MACREVKPCSVPGLNETLKVQDLEESRNIYNLLPDDSQQPEILESHIHDLAALFVRNRADGILGIHLAHAHFTIPENTAILGINYDKPSCRWARPMAIRTVDLSNVHGHIFVLTNHGFHPYEYQIGPGPDLSGVDSAFLSELADYLNTNNLSTLVGLQVIGQNPAHMLELVLPQGTVMLDVSNLNGCVPSRQTGWKFELDNGEPRVCTANEMHGTHENGHKIYNEGAPYPKLATFQDVKNALVKAGILSVA
;
A
#
# COMPACT_ATOMS: atom_id res chain seq x y z
N MET A 1 23.17 22.52 25.91
CA MET A 1 22.16 22.26 24.86
C MET A 1 21.19 21.25 25.44
N ALA A 2 19.91 21.61 25.57
CA ALA A 2 18.90 20.67 26.03
C ALA A 2 18.41 19.86 24.82
N CYS A 3 18.64 18.55 24.83
CA CYS A 3 17.95 17.64 23.92
C CYS A 3 16.45 17.77 24.21
N ARG A 4 15.69 18.34 23.27
CA ARG A 4 14.23 18.21 23.31
C ARG A 4 13.94 16.72 23.13
N GLU A 5 13.38 16.08 24.14
CA GLU A 5 12.72 14.79 23.96
C GLU A 5 11.65 14.99 22.89
N VAL A 6 11.90 14.48 21.68
CA VAL A 6 10.89 14.40 20.64
C VAL A 6 9.90 13.35 21.13
N LYS A 7 8.68 13.79 21.45
CA LYS A 7 7.61 12.87 21.84
C LYS A 7 7.41 11.88 20.68
N PRO A 8 7.46 10.56 20.91
CA PRO A 8 7.31 9.58 19.84
C PRO A 8 6.03 9.86 19.06
N CYS A 9 6.13 9.93 17.73
CA CYS A 9 4.95 10.05 16.88
C CYS A 9 4.17 8.74 17.00
N SER A 10 2.98 8.80 17.61
CA SER A 10 2.10 7.65 17.79
C SER A 10 1.31 7.44 16.50
N VAL A 11 1.42 6.26 15.91
CA VAL A 11 0.83 5.91 14.61
C VAL A 11 0.00 4.63 14.80
N PRO A 12 -1.34 4.72 14.71
CA PRO A 12 -2.23 3.58 14.88
C PRO A 12 -1.91 2.46 13.90
N GLY A 13 -1.73 1.24 14.41
CA GLY A 13 -1.42 0.06 13.60
C GLY A 13 0.02 0.01 13.07
N LEU A 14 0.91 0.89 13.52
CA LEU A 14 2.34 0.80 13.26
C LEU A 14 3.13 0.64 14.56
N ASN A 15 3.04 1.63 15.46
CA ASN A 15 3.68 1.60 16.78
C ASN A 15 2.68 1.84 17.94
N GLU A 16 1.40 2.03 17.64
CA GLU A 16 0.29 2.04 18.59
C GLU A 16 -0.74 0.96 18.21
N THR A 17 -1.43 0.40 19.20
CA THR A 17 -2.53 -0.54 18.99
C THR A 17 -3.71 0.13 18.27
N LEU A 18 -4.28 -0.56 17.27
CA LEU A 18 -5.46 -0.12 16.55
C LEU A 18 -6.72 -0.10 17.41
N LYS A 19 -7.59 0.86 17.11
CA LYS A 19 -8.94 1.01 17.65
C LYS A 19 -9.94 0.98 16.50
N VAL A 20 -11.20 0.70 16.83
CA VAL A 20 -12.30 0.68 15.85
C VAL A 20 -12.41 2.02 15.11
N GLN A 21 -12.18 3.12 15.82
CA GLN A 21 -12.22 4.48 15.28
C GLN A 21 -11.16 4.70 14.18
N ASP A 22 -10.01 4.05 14.27
CA ASP A 22 -8.96 4.18 13.25
C ASP A 22 -9.43 3.59 11.92
N LEU A 23 -10.16 2.47 11.98
CA LEU A 23 -10.77 1.83 10.81
C LEU A 23 -11.95 2.66 10.27
N GLU A 24 -12.74 3.28 11.12
CA GLU A 24 -13.81 4.18 10.68
C GLU A 24 -13.25 5.40 9.94
N GLU A 25 -12.18 6.00 10.47
CA GLU A 25 -11.52 7.15 9.85
C GLU A 25 -10.79 6.78 8.55
N SER A 26 -10.20 5.59 8.50
CA SER A 26 -9.53 5.08 7.29
C SER A 26 -10.42 5.12 6.06
N ARG A 27 -11.73 4.88 6.24
CA ARG A 27 -12.72 4.91 5.19
C ARG A 27 -12.92 6.32 4.63
N ASN A 28 -12.97 7.31 5.53
CA ASN A 28 -13.14 8.71 5.16
C ASN A 28 -11.92 9.19 4.39
N ILE A 29 -10.73 8.82 4.85
CA ILE A 29 -9.47 9.09 4.18
C ILE A 29 -9.47 8.44 2.78
N TYR A 30 -9.69 7.12 2.69
CA TYR A 30 -9.65 6.37 1.44
C TYR A 30 -10.57 6.97 0.37
N ASN A 31 -11.82 7.26 0.74
CA ASN A 31 -12.82 7.79 -0.20
C ASN A 31 -12.53 9.23 -0.68
N LEU A 32 -11.57 9.92 -0.07
CA LEU A 32 -11.11 11.25 -0.49
C LEU A 32 -9.82 11.19 -1.33
N LEU A 33 -9.15 10.04 -1.39
CA LEU A 33 -7.95 9.88 -2.20
C LEU A 33 -8.31 9.91 -3.69
N PRO A 34 -7.49 10.57 -4.53
CA PRO A 34 -7.67 10.52 -5.97
C PRO A 34 -7.28 9.15 -6.53
N ASP A 35 -7.72 8.88 -7.75
CA ASP A 35 -7.17 7.81 -8.57
C ASP A 35 -5.72 8.15 -8.96
N ASP A 36 -4.85 7.14 -9.01
CA ASP A 36 -3.44 7.34 -9.28
C ASP A 36 -3.24 8.02 -10.65
N SER A 37 -4.03 7.67 -11.67
CA SER A 37 -3.91 8.24 -13.02
C SER A 37 -4.10 9.76 -13.08
N GLN A 38 -4.71 10.34 -12.04
CA GLN A 38 -4.98 11.78 -11.92
C GLN A 38 -3.90 12.52 -11.11
N GLN A 39 -2.94 11.80 -10.53
CA GLN A 39 -1.89 12.39 -9.71
C GLN A 39 -0.63 12.74 -10.51
N PRO A 40 0.11 13.78 -10.11
CA PRO A 40 1.41 14.09 -10.71
C PRO A 40 2.44 12.99 -10.41
N GLU A 41 3.50 12.94 -11.23
CA GLU A 41 4.68 12.12 -10.94
C GLU A 41 5.44 12.67 -9.72
N ILE A 42 6.04 11.78 -8.93
CA ILE A 42 6.97 12.19 -7.89
C ILE A 42 8.30 12.51 -8.56
N LEU A 43 8.84 13.70 -8.31
CA LEU A 43 10.15 14.07 -8.86
C LEU A 43 11.23 13.12 -8.36
N GLU A 44 12.13 12.70 -9.26
CA GLU A 44 13.24 11.79 -8.96
C GLU A 44 14.13 12.31 -7.82
N SER A 45 14.31 13.63 -7.71
CA SER A 45 15.04 14.24 -6.59
C SER A 45 14.39 13.95 -5.23
N HIS A 46 13.06 13.99 -5.14
CA HIS A 46 12.36 13.64 -3.90
C HIS A 46 12.51 12.16 -3.56
N ILE A 47 12.48 11.30 -4.58
CA ILE A 47 12.72 9.87 -4.40
C ILE A 47 14.13 9.61 -3.84
N HIS A 48 15.15 10.29 -4.35
CA HIS A 48 16.52 10.19 -3.83
C HIS A 48 16.67 10.71 -2.38
N ASP A 49 16.07 11.86 -2.08
CA ASP A 49 16.07 12.41 -0.72
C ASP A 49 15.36 11.48 0.27
N LEU A 50 14.24 10.90 -0.13
CA LEU A 50 13.49 9.94 0.66
C LEU A 50 14.30 8.66 0.85
N ALA A 51 14.97 8.14 -0.19
CA ALA A 51 15.87 7.00 -0.03
C ALA A 51 16.95 7.25 1.04
N ALA A 52 17.60 8.42 0.99
CA ALA A 52 18.58 8.82 1.99
C ALA A 52 17.98 8.95 3.40
N LEU A 53 16.76 9.46 3.51
CA LEU A 53 16.03 9.57 4.79
C LEU A 53 15.70 8.18 5.36
N PHE A 54 15.23 7.24 4.55
CA PHE A 54 14.88 5.89 5.01
C PHE A 54 16.13 5.13 5.46
N VAL A 55 17.20 5.17 4.66
CA VAL A 55 18.46 4.47 4.95
C VAL A 55 19.14 5.03 6.21
N ARG A 56 19.26 6.36 6.34
CA ARG A 56 19.91 6.95 7.54
C ARG A 56 19.19 6.61 8.84
N ASN A 57 17.87 6.38 8.76
CA ASN A 57 17.02 6.02 9.89
C ASN A 57 16.84 4.50 10.06
N ARG A 58 17.51 3.67 9.25
CA ARG A 58 17.39 2.20 9.24
C ARG A 58 15.94 1.72 9.06
N ALA A 59 15.16 2.50 8.30
CA ALA A 59 13.79 2.17 7.93
C ALA A 59 13.72 1.41 6.61
N ASP A 60 14.81 1.39 5.84
CA ASP A 60 14.94 0.65 4.60
C ASP A 60 14.70 -0.86 4.80
N GLY A 61 14.13 -1.51 3.80
CA GLY A 61 13.74 -2.92 3.87
C GLY A 61 12.53 -3.26 4.77
N ILE A 62 12.14 -2.36 5.69
CA ILE A 62 10.97 -2.52 6.57
C ILE A 62 9.82 -1.63 6.09
N LEU A 63 10.16 -0.39 5.75
CA LEU A 63 9.23 0.64 5.31
C LEU A 63 9.63 1.15 3.93
N GLY A 64 8.64 1.62 3.18
CA GLY A 64 8.82 2.31 1.90
C GLY A 64 7.81 3.44 1.75
N ILE A 65 7.71 3.96 0.54
CA ILE A 65 6.68 4.94 0.21
C ILE A 65 5.74 4.38 -0.84
N HIS A 66 4.51 4.89 -0.83
CA HIS A 66 3.48 4.54 -1.79
C HIS A 66 2.76 5.81 -2.24
N LEU A 67 2.28 5.83 -3.48
CA LEU A 67 1.45 6.90 -4.00
C LEU A 67 0.09 6.81 -3.31
N ALA A 68 -0.32 7.84 -2.57
CA ALA A 68 -1.57 7.81 -1.82
C ALA A 68 -2.77 7.92 -2.77
N HIS A 69 -3.44 6.80 -3.04
CA HIS A 69 -4.53 6.75 -4.02
C HIS A 69 -5.64 5.76 -3.62
N ALA A 70 -6.78 5.86 -4.31
CA ALA A 70 -7.89 4.92 -4.20
C ALA A 70 -8.49 4.62 -5.58
N HIS A 71 -9.00 3.41 -5.75
CA HIS A 71 -9.52 2.92 -7.04
C HIS A 71 -11.05 2.95 -7.14
N PHE A 72 -11.72 3.01 -6.00
CA PHE A 72 -13.17 2.97 -5.89
C PHE A 72 -13.60 3.57 -4.55
N THR A 73 -14.90 3.74 -4.34
CA THR A 73 -15.42 4.13 -3.02
C THR A 73 -15.82 2.89 -2.23
N ILE A 74 -15.62 2.94 -0.91
CA ILE A 74 -15.98 1.84 -0.01
C ILE A 74 -17.18 2.18 0.88
N PRO A 75 -18.05 1.18 1.17
CA PRO A 75 -19.24 1.39 2.00
C PRO A 75 -18.94 1.84 3.43
N GLU A 76 -19.94 2.39 4.09
CA GLU A 76 -19.90 2.63 5.54
C GLU A 76 -19.64 1.34 6.32
N ASN A 77 -19.03 1.47 7.51
CA ASN A 77 -18.68 0.35 8.38
C ASN A 77 -17.76 -0.69 7.73
N THR A 78 -16.97 -0.28 6.72
CA THR A 78 -15.94 -1.11 6.09
C THR A 78 -14.59 -0.40 6.05
N ALA A 79 -13.51 -1.17 6.02
CA ALA A 79 -12.14 -0.72 5.80
C ALA A 79 -11.46 -1.63 4.77
N ILE A 80 -10.45 -1.13 4.04
CA ILE A 80 -9.65 -1.94 3.10
C ILE A 80 -8.71 -2.84 3.90
N LEU A 81 -8.83 -4.16 3.72
CA LEU A 81 -7.99 -5.14 4.39
C LEU A 81 -7.37 -6.10 3.38
N GLY A 82 -6.04 -6.18 3.41
CA GLY A 82 -5.21 -7.09 2.62
C GLY A 82 -5.06 -8.46 3.27
N ILE A 83 -5.11 -9.51 2.44
CA ILE A 83 -4.86 -10.90 2.82
C ILE A 83 -3.88 -11.51 1.82
N ASN A 84 -2.82 -12.15 2.32
CA ASN A 84 -1.86 -12.84 1.48
C ASN A 84 -2.28 -14.29 1.20
N TYR A 85 -1.97 -14.78 0.00
CA TYR A 85 -2.16 -16.17 -0.41
C TYR A 85 -0.90 -16.65 -1.12
N ASP A 86 -0.58 -17.94 -1.05
CA ASP A 86 0.70 -18.49 -1.56
C ASP A 86 0.60 -19.15 -2.95
N LYS A 87 -0.60 -19.37 -3.49
CA LYS A 87 -0.81 -20.19 -4.71
C LYS A 87 -1.84 -19.60 -5.70
N PRO A 88 -1.44 -18.64 -6.55
CA PRO A 88 -0.11 -18.00 -6.62
C PRO A 88 0.13 -17.06 -5.44
N SER A 89 1.40 -16.67 -5.23
CA SER A 89 1.74 -15.62 -4.26
C SER A 89 1.03 -14.32 -4.65
N CYS A 90 0.18 -13.80 -3.76
CA CYS A 90 -0.55 -12.56 -4.01
C CYS A 90 -0.99 -11.87 -2.71
N ARG A 91 -1.27 -10.58 -2.81
CA ARG A 91 -2.06 -9.82 -1.83
C ARG A 91 -3.41 -9.48 -2.44
N TRP A 92 -4.50 -9.87 -1.79
CA TRP A 92 -5.86 -9.45 -2.15
C TRP A 92 -6.39 -8.46 -1.12
N ALA A 93 -6.56 -7.21 -1.53
CA ALA A 93 -7.11 -6.14 -0.72
C ALA A 93 -8.57 -5.87 -1.09
N ARG A 94 -9.45 -5.78 -0.09
CA ARG A 94 -10.87 -5.54 -0.32
C ARG A 94 -11.54 -4.88 0.88
N PRO A 95 -12.72 -4.26 0.69
CA PRO A 95 -13.54 -3.82 1.81
C PRO A 95 -13.95 -5.00 2.69
N MET A 96 -13.71 -4.87 4.00
CA MET A 96 -14.17 -5.80 5.02
C MET A 96 -14.95 -5.06 6.10
N ALA A 97 -16.01 -5.68 6.61
CA ALA A 97 -16.83 -5.08 7.66
C ALA A 97 -16.00 -4.93 8.93
N ILE A 98 -15.94 -3.70 9.48
CA ILE A 98 -15.10 -3.35 10.64
C ILE A 98 -15.37 -4.29 11.83
N ARG A 99 -16.65 -4.61 12.08
CA ARG A 99 -17.08 -5.54 13.15
C ARG A 99 -16.51 -6.96 13.05
N THR A 100 -15.98 -7.35 11.88
CA THR A 100 -15.41 -8.68 11.64
C THR A 100 -13.89 -8.69 11.74
N VAL A 101 -13.26 -7.52 11.91
CA VAL A 101 -11.81 -7.38 11.96
C VAL A 101 -11.32 -7.69 13.37
N ASP A 102 -10.39 -8.63 13.48
CA ASP A 102 -9.64 -8.88 14.71
C ASP A 102 -8.49 -7.87 14.83
N LEU A 103 -8.68 -6.83 15.63
CA LEU A 103 -7.70 -5.76 15.83
C LEU A 103 -6.39 -6.26 16.47
N SER A 104 -6.37 -7.45 17.06
CA SER A 104 -5.14 -8.03 17.63
C SER A 104 -4.24 -8.70 16.58
N ASN A 105 -4.76 -8.93 15.37
CA ASN A 105 -4.08 -9.60 14.27
C ASN A 105 -4.16 -8.79 12.96
N VAL A 106 -4.14 -7.47 13.08
CA VAL A 106 -4.13 -6.52 11.96
C VAL A 106 -3.17 -5.39 12.28
N HIS A 107 -2.49 -4.91 11.24
CA HIS A 107 -1.68 -3.69 11.28
C HIS A 107 -2.02 -2.79 10.10
N GLY A 108 -1.64 -1.51 10.21
CA GLY A 108 -1.72 -0.58 9.09
C GLY A 108 -0.71 -0.95 8.00
N HIS A 109 -1.14 -0.96 6.75
CA HIS A 109 -0.29 -1.33 5.63
C HIS A 109 0.20 -0.10 4.86
N ILE A 110 -0.71 0.83 4.56
CA ILE A 110 -0.40 2.09 3.87
C ILE A 110 -1.03 3.23 4.65
N PHE A 111 -0.24 4.27 4.89
CA PHE A 111 -0.57 5.41 5.74
C PHE A 111 -0.45 6.70 4.95
N VAL A 112 -1.31 7.67 5.24
CA VAL A 112 -1.15 9.05 4.78
C VAL A 112 -0.83 9.97 5.96
N LEU A 113 -0.16 11.08 5.67
CA LEU A 113 0.07 12.11 6.68
C LEU A 113 -1.16 13.01 6.81
N THR A 114 -1.75 13.04 7.99
CA THR A 114 -2.88 13.92 8.34
C THR A 114 -2.42 15.01 9.30
N ASN A 115 -3.32 15.93 9.64
CA ASN A 115 -3.09 16.94 10.68
C ASN A 115 -2.82 16.33 12.07
N HIS A 116 -3.14 15.06 12.28
CA HIS A 116 -2.96 14.34 13.54
C HIS A 116 -1.77 13.36 13.50
N GLY A 117 -0.99 13.36 12.42
CA GLY A 117 0.09 12.40 12.18
C GLY A 117 -0.29 11.37 11.11
N PHE A 118 0.54 10.34 10.97
CA PHE A 118 0.27 9.27 10.02
C PHE A 118 -0.96 8.46 10.45
N HIS A 119 -1.85 8.20 9.48
CA HIS A 119 -3.05 7.41 9.70
C HIS A 119 -3.17 6.34 8.60
N PRO A 120 -3.42 5.07 8.95
CA PRO A 120 -3.59 4.00 7.97
C PRO A 120 -4.90 4.17 7.19
N TYR A 121 -4.84 4.00 5.88
CA TYR A 121 -6.04 3.91 5.04
C TYR A 121 -6.21 2.53 4.40
N GLU A 122 -5.13 1.74 4.34
CA GLU A 122 -5.18 0.30 4.08
C GLU A 122 -4.56 -0.47 5.22
N TYR A 123 -5.08 -1.68 5.45
CA TYR A 123 -4.64 -2.58 6.49
C TYR A 123 -4.18 -3.91 5.92
N GLN A 124 -3.51 -4.71 6.75
CA GLN A 124 -3.06 -6.05 6.41
C GLN A 124 -3.33 -7.01 7.58
N ILE A 125 -3.85 -8.20 7.28
CA ILE A 125 -3.96 -9.28 8.27
C ILE A 125 -2.56 -9.84 8.57
N GLY A 126 -2.27 -10.02 9.86
CA GLY A 126 -1.02 -10.56 10.36
C GLY A 126 -0.29 -9.59 11.30
N PRO A 127 0.85 -10.02 11.86
CA PRO A 127 1.66 -9.19 12.74
C PRO A 127 2.17 -7.96 12.00
N GLY A 128 2.32 -6.84 12.71
CA GLY A 128 3.00 -5.65 12.20
C GLY A 128 4.50 -5.86 12.03
N PRO A 129 5.18 -4.92 11.36
CA PRO A 129 6.63 -4.97 11.18
C PRO A 129 7.38 -4.83 12.51
N ASP A 130 8.57 -5.42 12.60
CA ASP A 130 9.50 -5.14 13.69
C ASP A 130 10.21 -3.80 13.45
N LEU A 131 9.93 -2.83 14.32
CA LEU A 131 10.50 -1.48 14.25
C LEU A 131 11.67 -1.26 15.22
N SER A 132 12.13 -2.29 15.93
CA SER A 132 13.17 -2.17 16.95
C SER A 132 14.50 -1.60 16.42
N GLY A 133 14.79 -1.80 15.14
CA GLY A 133 15.96 -1.26 14.45
C GLY A 133 15.79 0.16 13.90
N VAL A 134 14.56 0.64 13.75
CA VAL A 134 14.25 1.94 13.13
C VAL A 134 14.50 3.07 14.13
N ASP A 135 15.12 4.16 13.68
CA ASP A 135 15.34 5.32 14.55
C ASP A 135 14.01 5.96 14.97
N SER A 136 13.88 6.26 16.27
CA SER A 136 12.71 6.93 16.84
C SER A 136 12.38 8.29 16.20
N ALA A 137 13.36 8.97 15.60
CA ALA A 137 13.16 10.26 14.91
C ALA A 137 12.56 10.11 13.51
N PHE A 138 12.56 8.90 12.94
CA PHE A 138 12.18 8.64 11.54
C PHE A 138 10.82 9.22 11.16
N LEU A 139 9.77 8.94 11.95
CA LEU A 139 8.41 9.36 11.63
C LEU A 139 8.25 10.88 11.63
N SER A 140 8.90 11.56 12.58
CA SER A 140 8.91 13.03 12.60
C SER A 140 9.68 13.62 11.42
N GLU A 141 10.86 13.08 11.09
CA GLU A 141 11.64 13.55 9.96
C GLU A 141 10.90 13.35 8.63
N LEU A 142 10.25 12.21 8.46
CA LEU A 142 9.44 11.93 7.27
C LEU A 142 8.26 12.92 7.19
N ALA A 143 7.52 13.12 8.28
CA ALA A 143 6.41 14.07 8.30
C ALA A 143 6.86 15.50 7.96
N ASP A 144 7.98 15.94 8.54
CA ASP A 144 8.55 17.26 8.26
C ASP A 144 8.99 17.41 6.80
N TYR A 145 9.62 16.37 6.23
CA TYR A 145 10.01 16.37 4.82
C TYR A 145 8.79 16.46 3.90
N LEU A 146 7.75 15.63 4.14
CA LEU A 146 6.54 15.62 3.33
C LEU A 146 5.80 16.96 3.38
N ASN A 147 5.67 17.55 4.56
CA ASN A 147 5.01 18.86 4.72
C ASN A 147 5.81 19.98 4.06
N THR A 148 7.12 20.04 4.29
CA THR A 148 7.99 21.10 3.75
C THR A 148 8.00 21.11 2.22
N ASN A 149 7.87 19.94 1.60
CA ASN A 149 7.89 19.77 0.15
C ASN A 149 6.50 19.66 -0.49
N ASN A 150 5.41 19.87 0.27
CA ASN A 150 4.02 19.73 -0.21
C ASN A 150 3.69 18.34 -0.80
N LEU A 151 4.25 17.28 -0.22
CA LEU A 151 4.07 15.89 -0.65
C LEU A 151 3.07 15.12 0.22
N SER A 152 2.55 15.70 1.30
CA SER A 152 1.73 15.01 2.31
C SER A 152 0.44 14.39 1.78
N THR A 153 -0.12 14.92 0.68
CA THR A 153 -1.31 14.38 0.01
C THR A 153 -0.99 13.42 -1.14
N LEU A 154 0.28 13.35 -1.56
CA LEU A 154 0.74 12.55 -2.69
C LEU A 154 1.45 11.27 -2.23
N VAL A 155 2.27 11.38 -1.18
CA VAL A 155 3.16 10.32 -0.71
C VAL A 155 2.67 9.79 0.62
N GLY A 156 2.35 8.51 0.64
CA GLY A 156 2.09 7.71 1.82
C GLY A 156 3.31 6.91 2.28
N LEU A 157 3.28 6.50 3.55
CA LEU A 157 4.20 5.53 4.13
C LEU A 157 3.62 4.12 3.92
N GLN A 158 4.47 3.15 3.60
CA GLN A 158 4.06 1.76 3.37
C GLN A 158 4.91 0.79 4.20
N VAL A 159 4.27 -0.25 4.74
CA VAL A 159 4.96 -1.44 5.29
C VAL A 159 5.35 -2.36 4.16
N ILE A 160 6.64 -2.66 4.02
CA ILE A 160 7.14 -3.58 3.00
C ILE A 160 6.86 -5.02 3.41
N GLY A 161 6.07 -5.72 2.60
CA GLY A 161 5.80 -7.14 2.78
C GLY A 161 6.93 -8.02 2.24
N GLN A 162 6.88 -9.33 2.52
CA GLN A 162 7.77 -10.34 1.93
C GLN A 162 7.42 -10.69 0.47
N ASN A 163 6.67 -9.83 -0.22
CA ASN A 163 6.18 -10.11 -1.55
C ASN A 163 7.34 -10.13 -2.57
N PRO A 164 7.16 -10.84 -3.70
CA PRO A 164 8.13 -10.82 -4.81
C PRO A 164 8.45 -9.39 -5.30
N ALA A 165 9.61 -9.24 -5.94
CA ALA A 165 10.14 -7.92 -6.31
C ALA A 165 9.36 -7.19 -7.42
N HIS A 166 8.47 -7.88 -8.14
CA HIS A 166 7.79 -7.33 -9.32
C HIS A 166 6.28 -7.60 -9.27
N MET A 167 5.59 -6.84 -8.41
CA MET A 167 4.15 -6.97 -8.24
C MET A 167 3.40 -6.00 -9.16
N LEU A 168 2.40 -6.53 -9.88
CA LEU A 168 1.39 -5.73 -10.56
C LEU A 168 0.09 -5.76 -9.77
N GLU A 169 -0.44 -4.58 -9.47
CA GLU A 169 -1.80 -4.43 -8.94
C GLU A 169 -2.82 -4.43 -10.08
N LEU A 170 -3.82 -5.30 -9.95
CA LEU A 170 -4.99 -5.36 -10.82
C LEU A 170 -6.21 -4.86 -10.07
N VAL A 171 -6.91 -3.88 -10.65
CA VAL A 171 -8.14 -3.32 -10.09
C VAL A 171 -9.33 -4.22 -10.42
N LEU A 172 -10.05 -4.65 -9.38
CA LEU A 172 -11.29 -5.41 -9.46
C LEU A 172 -12.47 -4.52 -9.00
N PRO A 173 -13.73 -4.87 -9.31
CA PRO A 173 -14.87 -4.01 -8.96
C PRO A 173 -15.03 -3.66 -7.47
N GLN A 174 -14.50 -4.47 -6.55
CA GLN A 174 -14.60 -4.28 -5.10
C GLN A 174 -13.33 -4.71 -4.37
N GLY A 175 -12.17 -4.46 -4.98
CA GLY A 175 -10.89 -4.85 -4.40
C GLY A 175 -9.77 -4.68 -5.41
N THR A 176 -8.55 -4.93 -4.94
CA THR A 176 -7.38 -5.01 -5.79
C THR A 176 -6.64 -6.30 -5.48
N VAL A 177 -5.99 -6.85 -6.50
CA VAL A 177 -5.14 -8.03 -6.33
C VAL A 177 -3.76 -7.73 -6.88
N MET A 178 -2.76 -7.84 -6.01
CA MET A 178 -1.37 -7.74 -6.40
C MET A 178 -0.80 -9.13 -6.66
N LEU A 179 -0.23 -9.33 -7.85
CA LEU A 179 0.36 -10.59 -8.30
C LEU A 179 1.74 -10.34 -8.89
N ASP A 180 2.63 -11.32 -8.75
CA ASP A 180 3.92 -11.27 -9.46
C ASP A 180 3.69 -11.31 -10.97
N VAL A 181 4.35 -10.41 -11.70
CA VAL A 181 4.23 -10.26 -13.15
C VAL A 181 4.46 -11.57 -13.92
N SER A 182 5.30 -12.48 -13.42
CA SER A 182 5.57 -13.78 -14.04
C SER A 182 4.36 -14.72 -14.04
N ASN A 183 3.35 -14.45 -13.22
CA ASN A 183 2.09 -15.21 -13.20
C ASN A 183 1.04 -14.63 -14.16
N LEU A 184 1.28 -13.44 -14.71
CA LEU A 184 0.31 -12.69 -15.50
C LEU A 184 0.60 -12.80 -17.00
N ASN A 185 -0.44 -13.03 -17.78
CA ASN A 185 -0.39 -13.02 -19.25
C ASN A 185 -0.98 -11.72 -19.79
N GLY A 186 -0.24 -11.05 -20.67
CA GLY A 186 -0.72 -9.86 -21.39
C GLY A 186 -0.88 -8.59 -20.55
N CYS A 187 -0.48 -8.60 -19.28
CA CYS A 187 -0.43 -7.41 -18.43
C CYS A 187 0.93 -6.72 -18.55
N VAL A 188 0.90 -5.40 -18.78
CA VAL A 188 2.07 -4.52 -18.79
C VAL A 188 1.96 -3.48 -17.68
N PRO A 189 3.07 -3.07 -17.04
CA PRO A 189 3.05 -2.00 -16.06
C PRO A 189 2.64 -0.66 -16.71
N SER A 190 1.79 0.12 -16.04
CA SER A 190 1.33 1.44 -16.50
C SER A 190 1.88 2.59 -15.68
N ARG A 191 1.97 2.43 -14.35
CA ARG A 191 2.42 3.46 -13.43
C ARG A 191 3.06 2.85 -12.19
N GLN A 192 4.15 3.43 -11.71
CA GLN A 192 4.76 3.06 -10.44
C GLN A 192 3.99 3.70 -9.29
N THR A 193 3.59 2.89 -8.32
CA THR A 193 2.83 3.31 -7.14
C THR A 193 3.53 2.99 -5.83
N GLY A 194 4.52 2.08 -5.82
CA GLY A 194 5.31 1.75 -4.63
C GLY A 194 6.82 1.84 -4.85
N TRP A 195 7.53 2.32 -3.83
CA TRP A 195 9.00 2.38 -3.80
C TRP A 195 9.53 1.73 -2.52
N LYS A 196 10.50 0.83 -2.70
CA LYS A 196 11.32 0.26 -1.64
C LYS A 196 12.72 0.85 -1.72
N PHE A 197 13.35 1.08 -0.58
CA PHE A 197 14.71 1.58 -0.50
C PHE A 197 15.67 0.51 0.03
N GLU A 198 16.91 0.56 -0.44
CA GLU A 198 18.01 -0.32 -0.02
C GLU A 198 19.33 0.45 0.01
N LEU A 199 20.28 -0.08 0.78
CA LEU A 199 21.68 0.34 0.73
C LEU A 199 22.44 -0.50 -0.31
N ASP A 200 23.05 0.13 -1.30
CA ASP A 200 23.91 -0.53 -2.29
C ASP A 200 25.28 0.13 -2.31
N ASN A 201 26.33 -0.66 -2.03
CA ASN A 201 27.70 -0.18 -1.87
C ASN A 201 27.86 1.00 -0.89
N GLY A 202 26.99 1.12 0.11
CA GLY A 202 27.02 2.20 1.09
C GLY A 202 26.26 3.46 0.68
N GLU A 203 25.68 3.50 -0.52
CA GLU A 203 24.84 4.61 -0.99
C GLU A 203 23.36 4.21 -0.95
N PRO A 204 22.47 5.11 -0.49
CA PRO A 204 21.03 4.90 -0.61
C PRO A 204 20.61 4.78 -2.07
N ARG A 205 19.87 3.73 -2.41
CA ARG A 205 19.24 3.59 -3.72
C ARG A 205 17.78 3.17 -3.60
N VAL A 206 17.04 3.47 -4.66
CA VAL A 206 15.70 2.96 -4.88
C VAL A 206 15.84 1.57 -5.49
N CYS A 207 15.24 0.57 -4.85
CA CYS A 207 15.02 -0.68 -5.57
C CYS A 207 13.98 -0.42 -6.65
N THR A 208 14.27 -0.90 -7.87
CA THR A 208 13.35 -0.98 -9.01
C THR A 208 11.89 -1.08 -8.57
N ALA A 209 10.99 -0.33 -9.22
CA ALA A 209 9.56 -0.23 -8.90
C ALA A 209 8.99 -1.45 -8.14
N ASN A 210 8.70 -1.25 -6.85
CA ASN A 210 8.23 -2.32 -5.97
C ASN A 210 6.81 -2.75 -6.36
N GLU A 211 5.98 -1.75 -6.69
CA GLU A 211 4.59 -1.93 -7.04
C GLU A 211 4.26 -1.04 -8.22
N MET A 212 3.58 -1.62 -9.20
CA MET A 212 3.10 -0.91 -10.38
C MET A 212 1.64 -1.31 -10.66
N HIS A 213 0.86 -0.41 -11.22
CA HIS A 213 -0.43 -0.77 -11.81
C HIS A 213 -0.21 -1.57 -13.09
N GLY A 214 -0.99 -2.63 -13.27
CA GLY A 214 -1.01 -3.43 -14.48
C GLY A 214 -2.15 -3.04 -15.40
N THR A 215 -1.88 -2.88 -16.69
CA THR A 215 -2.89 -2.75 -17.75
C THR A 215 -2.74 -3.87 -18.76
N HIS A 216 -3.84 -4.44 -19.25
CA HIS A 216 -3.80 -5.38 -20.39
C HIS A 216 -3.91 -4.58 -21.69
N GLU A 217 -3.44 -5.12 -22.84
CA GLU A 217 -3.43 -4.46 -24.18
C GLU A 217 -4.78 -3.83 -24.65
N ASN A 218 -5.88 -4.06 -23.93
CA ASN A 218 -7.20 -3.46 -24.17
C ASN A 218 -7.67 -2.47 -23.08
N GLY A 219 -6.74 -1.86 -22.33
CA GLY A 219 -7.03 -0.85 -21.31
C GLY A 219 -7.73 -1.40 -20.05
N HIS A 220 -8.10 -0.50 -19.13
CA HIS A 220 -8.89 -0.79 -17.92
C HIS A 220 -10.21 -1.48 -18.28
N LYS A 221 -10.19 -2.80 -18.50
CA LYS A 221 -11.40 -3.60 -18.61
C LYS A 221 -11.94 -3.75 -17.19
N ILE A 222 -12.79 -2.81 -16.81
CA ILE A 222 -13.89 -3.08 -15.89
C ILE A 222 -14.53 -4.36 -16.41
N TYR A 223 -14.38 -5.46 -15.65
CA TYR A 223 -14.85 -6.79 -16.00
C TYR A 223 -16.38 -6.80 -16.12
N ASN A 224 -16.93 -6.33 -17.25
CA ASN A 224 -18.36 -6.28 -17.52
C ASN A 224 -18.66 -6.20 -19.03
N GLU A 225 -18.65 -7.35 -19.69
CA GLU A 225 -19.43 -7.54 -20.93
C GLU A 225 -20.84 -8.07 -20.57
N GLY A 226 -21.65 -7.25 -19.91
CA GLY A 226 -23.10 -7.47 -19.75
C GLY A 226 -23.56 -8.68 -18.93
N ALA A 227 -22.64 -9.40 -18.27
CA ALA A 227 -22.96 -10.51 -17.37
C ALA A 227 -23.10 -10.01 -15.91
N PRO A 228 -23.95 -10.64 -15.08
CA PRO A 228 -23.99 -10.33 -13.65
C PRO A 228 -22.58 -10.50 -13.07
N TYR A 229 -22.13 -9.53 -12.26
CA TYR A 229 -20.82 -9.55 -11.61
C TYR A 229 -20.55 -10.95 -11.05
N PRO A 230 -19.43 -11.61 -11.40
CA PRO A 230 -19.01 -12.79 -10.66
C PRO A 230 -18.89 -12.35 -9.19
N LYS A 231 -19.54 -13.08 -8.29
CA LYS A 231 -19.46 -12.78 -6.87
C LYS A 231 -18.03 -13.10 -6.42
N LEU A 232 -17.15 -12.09 -6.39
CA LEU A 232 -15.76 -12.20 -5.93
C LEU A 232 -15.72 -12.27 -4.39
N ALA A 233 -16.40 -13.27 -3.81
CA ALA A 233 -16.54 -13.40 -2.36
C ALA A 233 -15.30 -14.05 -1.72
N THR A 234 -14.59 -14.88 -2.48
CA THR A 234 -13.38 -15.58 -2.04
C THR A 234 -12.22 -15.32 -3.00
N PHE A 235 -10.99 -15.54 -2.54
CA PHE A 235 -9.84 -15.48 -3.44
C PHE A 235 -9.92 -16.55 -4.53
N GLN A 236 -10.55 -17.69 -4.27
CA GLN A 236 -10.78 -18.71 -5.31
C GLN A 236 -11.68 -18.18 -6.43
N ASP A 237 -12.68 -17.34 -6.12
CA ASP A 237 -13.51 -16.68 -7.13
C ASP A 237 -12.68 -15.71 -7.98
N VAL A 238 -11.80 -14.92 -7.34
CA VAL A 238 -10.86 -14.02 -8.02
C VAL A 238 -9.94 -14.81 -8.94
N LYS A 239 -9.30 -15.86 -8.44
CA LYS A 239 -8.43 -16.74 -9.23
C LYS A 239 -9.16 -17.33 -10.43
N ASN A 240 -10.37 -17.87 -10.23
CA ASN A 240 -11.18 -18.44 -11.31
C ASN A 240 -11.55 -17.39 -12.36
N ALA A 241 -11.88 -16.17 -11.93
CA ALA A 241 -12.19 -15.07 -12.84
C ALA A 241 -10.97 -14.66 -13.67
N LEU A 242 -9.80 -14.54 -13.06
CA LEU A 242 -8.55 -14.19 -13.76
C LEU A 242 -8.12 -15.29 -14.75
N VAL A 243 -8.25 -16.57 -14.36
CA VAL A 243 -7.99 -17.70 -15.27
C VAL A 243 -8.96 -17.70 -16.44
N LYS A 244 -10.26 -17.50 -16.18
CA LYS A 244 -11.28 -17.43 -17.24
C LYS A 244 -11.04 -16.27 -18.21
N ALA A 245 -10.50 -15.16 -17.71
CA ALA A 245 -10.11 -14.01 -18.52
C ALA A 245 -8.79 -14.22 -19.28
N GLY A 246 -8.08 -15.33 -19.06
CA GLY A 246 -6.77 -15.59 -19.65
C GLY A 246 -5.62 -14.77 -19.04
N ILE A 247 -5.88 -14.01 -17.98
CA ILE A 247 -4.91 -13.11 -17.34
C ILE A 247 -3.99 -13.88 -16.41
N LEU A 248 -4.51 -14.85 -15.66
CA LEU A 248 -3.69 -15.70 -14.80
C LEU A 248 -3.42 -17.03 -15.49
N SER A 249 -2.14 -17.43 -15.55
CA SER A 249 -1.75 -18.75 -16.04
C SER A 249 -2.35 -19.86 -15.16
N VAL A 250 -2.84 -20.93 -15.78
CA VAL A 250 -3.25 -22.13 -15.05
C VAL A 250 -1.98 -22.86 -14.63
N ALA A 251 -1.70 -22.86 -13.32
CA ALA A 251 -0.70 -23.74 -12.72
C ALA A 251 -1.26 -25.17 -12.59
#